data_AF-A0A1G3KI75-F1
#
_entry.id   AF-A0A1G3KI75-F1
#
_cell.length_a   1.000
_cell.length_b   1.000
_cell.length_c   1.000
_cell.angle_alpha   90.00
_cell.angle_beta   90.00
_cell.angle_gamma   90.00
#
_symmetry.space_group_name_H-M   'P 1'
#
loop_
_entity.id
_entity.type
_entity.pdbx_description
1 polymer ?
#
loop_
_entity_poly.entity_id
_entity_poly.type
_entity_poly.pdbx_seq_one_letter_code
_entity_poly.pdbx_strand_id
1 'polypeptide(L)' 'MPVYEVHGPDPVREYWLVEIEVMGAVTTETSLAQSYRTKVAAQAAADLLNADLTSASPA' A
#
# COMPACT_ATOMS: atom_id res chain seq x y z
N MET A 1 3.95 -7.73 9.69
CA MET A 1 4.04 -6.29 9.39
C MET A 1 3.35 -6.09 8.04
N PRO A 2 2.40 -5.16 7.93
CA PRO A 2 1.79 -4.86 6.64
C PRO A 2 2.83 -4.25 5.69
N VAL A 3 2.58 -4.36 4.39
CA VAL A 3 3.32 -3.68 3.31
C VAL A 3 2.31 -3.05 2.39
N TYR A 4 2.55 -1.82 1.96
CA TYR A 4 1.70 -1.12 1.01
C TYR A 4 2.27 -1.24 -0.40
N GLU A 5 1.46 -1.73 -1.34
CA GLU A 5 1.80 -1.87 -2.75
C GLU A 5 0.90 -1.03 -3.65
N VAL A 6 1.43 -0.59 -4.79
CA VAL A 6 0.68 0.19 -5.78
C VAL A 6 0.07 -0.75 -6.82
N HIS A 7 -1.25 -0.68 -6.96
CA HIS A 7 -2.02 -1.38 -7.99
C HIS A 7 -2.57 -0.40 -9.02
N GLY A 8 -2.82 -0.90 -10.23
CA GLY A 8 -3.38 -0.14 -11.35
C GLY A 8 -2.40 0.11 -12.52
N PRO A 9 -2.86 0.78 -13.60
CA PRO A 9 -4.15 1.43 -13.68
C PRO A 9 -5.33 0.56 -14.09
N ASP A 10 -6.53 0.89 -13.59
CA ASP A 10 -7.83 0.30 -13.97
C ASP A 10 -8.76 1.40 -14.56
N PRO A 11 -9.68 1.05 -15.46
CA PRO A 11 -10.65 1.99 -16.04
C PRO A 11 -11.54 2.76 -15.05
N VAL A 12 -11.76 2.25 -13.84
CA VAL A 12 -12.56 2.90 -12.77
C VAL A 12 -11.66 3.63 -11.77
N ARG A 13 -10.45 3.11 -11.51
CA ARG A 13 -9.50 3.66 -10.54
C ARG A 13 -8.12 3.84 -11.18
N GLU A 14 -7.62 5.08 -11.23
CA GLU A 14 -6.32 5.40 -11.84
C GLU A 14 -5.16 4.60 -11.22
N TYR A 15 -4.75 4.84 -9.98
CA TYR A 15 -3.85 3.96 -9.23
C TYR A 15 -4.34 3.91 -7.79
N TRP A 16 -4.20 2.81 -7.09
CA TRP A 16 -4.59 2.71 -5.69
C TRP A 16 -3.56 1.90 -4.91
N LEU A 17 -3.65 1.98 -3.59
CA LEU A 17 -2.76 1.23 -2.71
C LEU A 17 -3.50 0.02 -2.16
N VAL A 18 -2.77 -1.08 -2.00
CA VAL A 18 -3.23 -2.28 -1.32
C VAL A 18 -2.32 -2.50 -0.12
N GLU A 19 -2.93 -2.63 1.05
CA GLU A 19 -2.24 -3.07 2.26
C GLU A 19 -2.22 -4.60 2.26
N ILE A 20 -1.01 -5.17 2.27
CA ILE A 20 -0.76 -6.60 2.29
C ILE A 20 -0.21 -6.96 3.66
N GLU A 21 -0.99 -7.72 4.43
CA GLU A 21 -0.56 -8.21 5.73
C GLU A 21 -0.34 -9.72 5.70
N VAL A 22 0.88 -10.16 6.06
CA VAL A 22 1.23 -11.58 6.13
C VAL A 22 1.32 -12.03 7.59
N MET A 23 0.43 -12.96 7.97
CA MET A 23 0.37 -13.60 9.28
C MET A 23 0.66 -15.10 9.13
N GLY A 24 1.94 -15.48 9.06
CA GLY A 24 2.34 -16.87 8.82
C GLY A 24 2.02 -17.31 7.39
N ALA A 25 1.08 -18.25 7.23
CA ALA A 25 0.63 -18.73 5.93
C ALA A 25 -0.59 -17.96 5.37
N VAL A 26 -1.15 -17.03 6.14
CA VAL A 26 -2.31 -16.23 5.73
C VAL A 26 -1.82 -14.88 5.21
N THR A 27 -2.28 -14.52 4.02
CA THR A 27 -2.10 -13.19 3.43
C THR A 27 -3.45 -12.51 3.33
N THR A 28 -3.56 -11.31 3.90
CA THR A 28 -4.73 -10.45 3.79
C THR A 28 -4.39 -9.26 2.90
N GLU A 29 -5.23 -8.99 1.91
CA GLU A 29 -5.07 -7.85 1.00
C GLU A 29 -6.26 -6.90 1.17
N THR A 30 -5.97 -5.66 1.58
CA THR A 30 -6.97 -4.63 1.80
C THR A 30 -6.74 -3.47 0.84
N SER A 31 -7.66 -3.28 -0.11
CA SER A 31 -7.60 -2.12 -1.02
C SER A 31 -7.96 -0.84 -0.28
N LEU A 32 -7.07 0.15 -0.30
CA LEU A 32 -7.33 1.47 0.26
C LEU A 32 -8.28 2.26 -0.65
N ALA A 33 -9.10 3.12 -0.04
CA ALA A 33 -10.06 3.95 -0.75
C ALA A 33 -9.40 5.08 -1.57
N GLN A 34 -8.14 5.40 -1.27
CA GLN A 34 -7.42 6.49 -1.94
C GLN A 34 -6.97 6.07 -3.33
N SER A 35 -7.31 6.89 -4.32
CA SER A 35 -6.86 6.76 -5.69
C SER A 35 -5.93 7.91 -6.07
N TYR A 36 -4.95 7.60 -6.91
CA TYR A 36 -3.89 8.49 -7.34
C TYR A 36 -3.87 8.57 -8.86
N ARG A 37 -3.70 9.78 -9.38
CA ARG A 37 -3.68 10.04 -10.82
C ARG A 37 -2.45 9.48 -11.54
N THR A 38 -1.35 9.34 -10.83
CA THR A 38 -0.09 8.86 -11.40
C THR A 38 0.50 7.77 -10.51
N LYS A 39 1.17 6.81 -11.15
CA LYS A 39 1.92 5.77 -10.45
C LYS A 39 2.96 6.37 -9.49
N VAL A 40 3.59 7.48 -9.87
CA VAL A 40 4.59 8.16 -9.04
C VAL A 40 3.99 8.69 -7.75
N ALA A 41 2.80 9.30 -7.80
CA ALA A 41 2.13 9.79 -6.61
C ALA A 41 1.68 8.63 -5.70
N ALA A 42 1.16 7.55 -6.29
CA ALA A 42 0.81 6.34 -5.54
C ALA A 42 2.03 5.70 -4.87
N GLN A 43 3.16 5.63 -5.59
CA GLN A 43 4.41 5.04 -5.08
C GLN A 43 4.97 5.87 -3.93
N ALA A 44 5.02 7.19 -4.07
CA ALA A 44 5.47 8.07 -2.98
C ALA A 44 4.62 7.90 -1.72
N ALA A 45 3.30 7.71 -1.86
CA ALA A 45 2.43 7.42 -0.73
C ALA A 45 2.70 6.04 -0.11
N ALA A 46 2.87 5.01 -0.94
CA ALA A 46 3.20 3.66 -0.45
C ALA A 46 4.54 3.65 0.29
N ASP A 47 5.56 4.35 -0.23
CA ASP A 47 6.88 4.46 0.38
C ASP A 47 6.81 5.15 1.75
N LEU A 48 6.02 6.23 1.87
CA LEU A 48 5.81 6.92 3.16
C LEU A 48 5.13 6.02 4.18
N LEU A 49 4.08 5.29 3.78
CA LEU A 49 3.37 4.36 4.67
C LEU A 49 4.28 3.20 5.11
N ASN A 50 5.06 2.64 4.19
CA ASN A 50 6.03 1.59 4.51
C ASN A 50 7.14 2.12 5.44
N ALA A 51 7.62 3.34 5.25
CA ALA A 51 8.59 3.98 6.13
C ALA A 51 8.04 4.24 7.54
N ASP A 52 6.78 4.66 7.65
CA ASP A 52 6.10 4.86 8.95
C ASP A 52 5.98 3.54 9.72
N LEU A 53 5.60 2.44 9.05
CA LEU A 53 5.55 1.10 9.65
C LEU A 53 6.91 0.63 10.18
N THR A 54 8.00 0.91 9.45
CA THR A 54 9.36 0.59 9.93
C THR A 54 9.79 1.47 11.09
N SER A 55 9.23 2.67 11.23
CA SER A 55 9.53 3.61 12.30
C SER A 55 8.69 3.35 13.56
N ALA A 56 7.54 2.70 13.42
CA ALA A 56 6.60 2.39 14.51
C ALA A 56 6.92 1.09 15.29
N SER A 57 7.99 0.38 14.95
CA SER A 57 8.48 -0.77 15.74
C SER A 57 9.52 -0.30 16.78
N PRO A 58 9.18 -0.12 18.07
CA PRO A 58 10.19 -0.01 19.11
C PRO A 58 10.92 -1.35 19.26
N ALA A 59 12.24 -1.29 19.36
CA ALA A 59 13.13 -2.41 19.65
C ALA A 59 12.83 -3.08 21.00
#